data_AF-A0A9E6K213-F1
#
_entry.id   AF-A0A9E6K213-F1
#
_cell.length_a   1.000
_cell.length_b   1.000
_cell.length_c   1.000
_cell.angle_alpha   90.00
_cell.angle_beta   90.00
_cell.angle_gamma   90.00
#
_symmetry.space_group_name_H-M   'P 1'
#
loop_
_entity.id
_entity.type
_entity.pdbx_description
1 polymer ?
#
loop_
_entity_poly.entity_id
_entity_poly.type
_entity_poly.pdbx_seq_one_letter_code
_entity_poly.pdbx_strand_id
1 'polypeptide(L)' 'DQRHLDRMSLRNPRHLYTRNCDKCGKEIQTTYAPERPEIVYCEECYNKEVY' A
#
# COMPACT_ATOMS: atom_id res chain seq x y z
N ASP A 1 0.70 -25.97 13.30
CA ASP A 1 0.07 -24.69 13.69
C ASP A 1 0.93 -23.43 13.55
N GLN A 2 2.01 -23.24 14.31
CA GLN A 2 2.71 -21.94 14.38
C GLN A 2 3.10 -21.34 13.02
N ARG A 3 3.75 -22.12 12.14
CA ARG A 3 4.16 -21.68 10.79
C ARG A 3 2.99 -21.16 9.92
N HIS A 4 1.80 -21.72 10.08
CA HIS A 4 0.63 -21.28 9.31
C HIS A 4 0.13 -19.91 9.80
N LEU A 5 0.07 -19.74 11.13
CA LEU A 5 -0.34 -18.49 11.77
C LEU A 5 0.64 -17.35 11.44
N ASP A 6 1.95 -17.62 11.50
CA ASP A 6 2.98 -16.63 11.16
C ASP A 6 2.87 -16.16 9.70
N ARG A 7 2.52 -17.08 8.78
CA ARG A 7 2.29 -16.73 7.37
C ARG A 7 1.01 -15.93 7.17
N MET A 8 0.02 -16.10 8.04
CA MET A 8 -1.23 -15.34 7.98
C MET A 8 -1.06 -13.94 8.56
N SER A 9 -0.21 -13.75 9.57
CA SER A 9 0.03 -12.43 10.19
C SER A 9 0.84 -11.48 9.30
N LEU A 10 1.68 -12.01 8.40
CA LEU A 10 2.43 -11.21 7.42
C LEU A 10 1.56 -10.69 6.26
N ARG A 11 0.29 -11.11 6.16
CA ARG A 11 -0.60 -10.65 5.09
C ARG A 11 -1.14 -9.28 5.43
N ASN A 12 -1.19 -8.41 4.41
CA ASN A 12 -1.85 -7.12 4.55
C ASN A 12 -3.34 -7.32 4.91
N PRO A 13 -3.94 -6.37 5.66
CA PRO A 13 -5.36 -6.37 5.94
C PRO A 13 -6.17 -6.49 4.65
N ARG A 14 -7.29 -7.23 4.69
CA ARG A 14 -8.26 -7.30 3.58
C ARG A 14 -9.16 -6.07 3.55
N HIS A 15 -8.57 -4.89 3.69
CA HIS A 15 -9.24 -3.60 3.67
C HIS A 15 -8.48 -2.69 2.71
N LEU A 16 -9.21 -2.07 1.78
CA LEU A 16 -8.65 -1.08 0.87
C LEU A 16 -9.01 0.29 1.41
N TYR A 17 -8.00 1.12 1.56
CA TYR A 17 -8.11 2.53 1.91
C TYR A 17 -8.02 3.37 0.64
N THR A 18 -8.89 4.36 0.54
CA THR A 18 -8.76 5.42 -0.46
C THR A 18 -7.69 6.39 0.02
N ARG A 19 -6.64 6.57 -0.77
CA ARG A 19 -5.55 7.52 -0.52
C ARG A 19 -5.22 8.29 -1.79
N ASN A 20 -4.59 9.44 -1.67
CA ASN A 20 -4.07 10.19 -2.80
C ASN A 20 -2.59 9.84 -3.00
N CYS A 21 -2.15 9.72 -4.25
CA CYS A 21 -0.74 9.55 -4.60
C CYS A 21 0.07 10.75 -4.08
N ASP A 22 1.14 10.48 -3.33
CA ASP A 22 1.96 11.53 -2.71
C ASP A 22 2.73 12.39 -3.75
N LYS A 23 2.82 11.95 -5.01
CA LYS A 23 3.53 12.66 -6.09
C LYS A 23 2.62 13.45 -7.02
N CYS A 24 1.46 12.89 -7.40
CA CYS A 24 0.56 13.51 -8.39
C CYS A 24 -0.85 13.81 -7.86
N GLY A 25 -1.17 13.42 -6.63
CA GLY A 25 -2.47 13.67 -6.01
C GLY A 25 -3.63 12.80 -6.53
N LYS A 26 -3.39 11.90 -7.50
CA LYS A 26 -4.41 10.99 -8.06
C LYS A 26 -4.98 10.07 -6.97
N GLU A 27 -6.29 9.86 -6.98
CA GLU A 27 -6.96 8.91 -6.09
C GLU A 27 -6.53 7.47 -6.42
N ILE A 28 -6.10 6.73 -5.40
CA ILE A 28 -5.66 5.34 -5.48
C ILE A 28 -6.27 4.53 -4.35
N GLN A 29 -6.48 3.24 -4.60
CA GLN A 29 -6.89 2.28 -3.58
C GLN A 29 -5.69 1.44 -3.16
N THR A 30 -5.44 1.38 -1.85
CA THR A 30 -4.27 0.70 -1.32
C THR A 30 -4.58 -0.01 -0.01
N THR A 31 -3.83 -1.06 0.31
CA THR A 31 -3.95 -1.76 1.62
C THR A 31 -3.24 -1.01 2.75
N TYR A 32 -2.51 0.05 2.41
CA TYR A 32 -1.83 0.91 3.38
C TYR A 32 -2.78 2.00 3.90
N ALA A 33 -3.00 2.01 5.20
CA ALA A 33 -3.83 3.02 5.86
C ALA A 33 -3.19 4.43 5.73
N PRO A 34 -3.99 5.51 5.62
CA PRO A 34 -3.48 6.87 5.49
C PRO A 34 -2.71 7.36 6.73
N GLU A 35 -2.92 6.74 7.89
CA GLU A 35 -2.18 7.03 9.12
C GLU A 35 -0.76 6.47 9.12
N ARG A 36 -0.43 5.58 8.17
CA ARG A 36 0.92 5.02 8.09
C ARG A 36 1.90 5.99 7.41
N PRO A 37 3.15 6.08 7.89
CA PRO A 37 4.13 7.04 7.41
C PRO A 37 4.74 6.69 6.04
N GLU A 38 4.40 5.54 5.44
CA GLU A 38 4.97 5.17 4.15
C GLU A 38 4.43 6.07 3.01
N ILE A 39 5.32 6.40 2.09
CA ILE A 39 4.99 7.15 0.87
C ILE A 39 4.37 6.18 -0.13
N VAL A 40 3.17 6.49 -0.61
CA VAL A 40 2.43 5.64 -1.56
C VAL A 40 2.27 6.39 -2.87
N TYR A 41 2.83 5.79 -3.92
CA TYR A 41 2.69 6.29 -5.28
C TYR A 41 1.64 5.51 -6.07
N CYS A 42 1.03 6.18 -7.06
CA CYS A 42 0.30 5.49 -8.10
C CYS A 42 1.27 4.73 -9.01
N GLU A 43 0.74 3.75 -9.74
CA GLU A 43 1.49 2.92 -10.68
C GLU A 43 2.35 3.75 -11.65
N GLU A 44 1.78 4.80 -12.24
CA GLU A 44 2.49 5.69 -13.17
C GLU A 44 3.66 6.43 -12.52
N CYS A 45 3.50 6.90 -11.28
CA CYS A 45 4.53 7.62 -10.55
C CYS A 45 5.64 6.69 -10.06
N TYR A 46 5.28 5.49 -9.62
CA TYR A 46 6.20 4.45 -9.22
C TYR A 46 7.07 4.00 -10.41
N ASN A 47 6.45 3.74 -11.57
CA ASN A 47 7.17 3.33 -12.78
C ASN A 47 8.18 4.39 -13.26
N LYS A 48 7.91 5.68 -13.03
CA LYS A 48 8.83 6.78 -13.35
C LYS A 48 9.96 6.99 -12.33
N GLU A 49 9.82 6.45 -11.12
CA GLU A 49 10.83 6.58 -10.06
C GLU A 49 11.81 5.40 -10.09
N VAL A 50 11.34 4.23 -10.53
CA VAL A 50 12.10 2.97 -10.56
C VAL A 50 12.93 2.83 -11.85
N TYR A 51 12.52 3.45 -12.94
CA TYR A 51 13.26 3.52 -14.22
C TYR A 51 13.95 4.88 -14.37
#